data_AF-A0A126QQ53-F1
#
_entry.id   AF-A0A126QQ53-F1
#
_cell.length_a   1.000
_cell.length_b   1.000
_cell.length_c   1.000
_cell.angle_alpha   90.00
_cell.angle_beta   90.00
_cell.angle_gamma   90.00
#
_symmetry.space_group_name_H-M   'P 1'
#
loop_
_entity.id
_entity.type
_entity.pdbx_description
1 polymer ?
#
loop_
_entity_poly.entity_id
_entity_poly.type
_entity_poly.pdbx_seq_one_letter_code
_entity_poly.pdbx_strand_id
1 'polypeptide(L)'
;MREYLSLGTIGHNHLLAAGQRAFGLAGGSGTSGPSGTLLSLGARLFAMAWAEFPLNAPLAAEIARLSKLFAVPALTPQGVALARRLAAEGGGPEPEEPNLLFEQGDFEGLTRFFERNAGREPLLPLVRQAWQYQGLLSRWEWLEEFLRRSVAPRDPEVANLLLAEAQLAAGRYDRAATGLEKMARRYGPGAWGLRLAVARAEAGDADGAMGLLGELLADFPEHSTALLYLDSLAFPSALGGRLEGGCAVSIYSYDKARELERTLESVLDSDLGPELGEVTVRVLVNGSRDDSLAVAEEARVRFGGTMDIVALPVNVGAPAARNWLLDAALRDGARWIAYLDDDVLVPRDWLSGLAAGVRDFPEAGVWGCRVADVRSPSLTQHGDGFLLWPEDAARAGRKLTLQEPCAECLVPPLLSYRRYAGSVTGCCHLFEAESLAASNGFDLAYSPSQFDDLDLDLRRLAQGKPVAYLGDVVITHLRESTHFLDLSPSAAARSRAHQSFLEERHAPNLEHMLRVQSGFVKADLEARRARLRAAGLLA
;
A
#
# COMPACT_ATOMS: atom_id res chain seq x y z
N MET A 1 -0.25 -3.58 22.10
CA MET A 1 -0.64 -2.36 21.35
C MET A 1 0.52 -1.70 20.63
N ARG A 2 1.60 -1.27 21.31
CA ARG A 2 2.74 -0.60 20.65
C ARG A 2 3.29 -1.35 19.43
N GLU A 3 3.47 -2.66 19.55
CA GLU A 3 3.93 -3.50 18.45
C GLU A 3 2.94 -3.51 17.28
N TYR A 4 1.63 -3.66 17.53
CA TYR A 4 0.61 -3.62 16.48
C TYR A 4 0.58 -2.26 15.76
N LEU A 5 0.67 -1.16 16.50
CA LEU A 5 0.71 0.20 15.94
C LEU A 5 2.03 0.51 15.23
N SER A 6 3.09 -0.26 15.48
CA SER A 6 4.34 -0.12 14.73
C SER A 6 4.19 -0.58 13.28
N LEU A 7 3.21 -1.42 12.97
CA LEU A 7 2.94 -1.87 11.60
C LEU A 7 2.38 -0.70 10.76
N GLY A 8 1.46 0.08 11.32
CA GLY A 8 0.92 1.28 10.70
C GLY A 8 -0.08 1.99 11.60
N THR A 9 -0.50 3.17 11.18
CA THR A 9 -1.55 3.98 11.84
C THR A 9 -2.42 4.68 10.81
N ILE A 10 -2.65 3.99 9.70
CA ILE A 10 -3.50 4.36 8.56
C ILE A 10 -4.27 3.12 8.10
N GLY A 11 -5.23 3.33 7.21
CA GLY A 11 -6.09 2.27 6.69
C GLY A 11 -7.29 2.01 7.61
N HIS A 12 -8.49 2.05 7.03
CA HIS A 12 -9.75 1.93 7.74
C HIS A 12 -9.85 0.64 8.58
N ASN A 13 -9.62 -0.53 7.98
CA ASN A 13 -9.76 -1.82 8.67
C ASN A 13 -8.59 -2.04 9.62
N HIS A 14 -7.37 -1.61 9.27
CA HIS A 14 -6.23 -1.71 10.18
C HIS A 14 -6.46 -0.92 11.47
N LEU A 15 -6.90 0.34 11.35
CA LEU A 15 -7.23 1.20 12.50
C LEU A 15 -8.41 0.64 13.30
N LEU A 16 -9.44 0.11 12.63
CA LEU A 16 -10.59 -0.53 13.27
C LEU A 16 -10.14 -1.77 14.08
N ALA A 17 -9.33 -2.65 13.49
CA ALA A 17 -8.78 -3.84 14.14
C ALA A 17 -7.87 -3.46 15.33
N ALA A 18 -7.03 -2.42 15.18
CA ALA A 18 -6.22 -1.88 16.25
C ALA A 18 -7.07 -1.38 17.42
N GLY A 19 -8.16 -0.66 17.13
CA GLY A 19 -9.09 -0.17 18.15
C GLY A 19 -9.82 -1.32 18.87
N GLN A 20 -10.29 -2.33 18.12
CA GLN A 20 -10.91 -3.53 18.69
C GLN A 20 -9.93 -4.30 19.58
N ARG A 21 -8.66 -4.41 19.17
CA ARG A 21 -7.58 -5.00 19.98
C ARG A 21 -7.35 -4.19 21.26
N ALA A 22 -7.32 -2.86 21.19
CA ALA A 22 -7.18 -2.01 22.37
C ALA A 22 -8.33 -2.22 23.37
N PHE A 23 -9.59 -2.26 22.88
CA PHE A 23 -10.75 -2.54 23.72
C PHE A 23 -10.71 -3.96 24.33
N GLY A 24 -10.34 -4.97 23.53
CA GLY A 24 -10.18 -6.33 24.03
C GLY A 24 -9.13 -6.45 25.14
N LEU A 25 -8.02 -5.73 25.02
CA LEU A 25 -6.95 -5.71 26.02
C LEU A 25 -7.33 -4.91 27.29
N ALA A 26 -8.20 -3.90 27.18
CA ALA A 26 -8.69 -3.15 28.34
C ALA A 26 -9.51 -4.03 29.30
N GLY A 27 -10.17 -5.06 28.78
CA GLY A 27 -11.06 -5.95 29.52
C GLY A 27 -12.32 -5.23 30.06
N GLY A 28 -13.02 -5.87 30.99
CA GLY A 28 -14.19 -5.28 31.67
C GLY A 28 -13.86 -4.39 32.87
N SER A 29 -12.57 -4.18 33.16
CA SER A 29 -12.09 -3.58 34.41
C SER A 29 -11.95 -2.06 34.32
N GLY A 30 -13.07 -1.34 34.49
CA GLY A 30 -13.12 0.06 34.90
C GLY A 30 -12.47 1.11 33.97
N THR A 31 -12.68 2.39 34.29
CA THR A 31 -12.22 3.54 33.47
C THR A 31 -10.91 4.17 33.96
N SER A 32 -10.27 3.62 34.99
CA SER A 32 -9.07 4.17 35.63
C SER A 32 -7.81 3.33 35.38
N GLY A 33 -6.64 3.97 35.35
CA GLY A 33 -5.35 3.28 35.22
C GLY A 33 -5.10 2.71 33.81
N PRO A 34 -4.37 1.60 33.67
CA PRO A 34 -4.00 1.01 32.37
C PRO A 34 -5.19 0.69 31.46
N SER A 35 -6.31 0.23 32.02
CA SER A 35 -7.54 -0.03 31.27
C SER A 35 -8.14 1.25 30.69
N GLY A 36 -8.14 2.35 31.45
CA GLY A 36 -8.57 3.67 30.96
C GLY A 36 -7.74 4.17 29.78
N THR A 37 -6.42 3.99 29.82
CA THR A 37 -5.53 4.33 28.71
C THR A 37 -5.84 3.52 27.44
N LEU A 38 -6.10 2.22 27.58
CA LEU A 38 -6.46 1.35 26.45
C LEU A 38 -7.83 1.68 25.86
N LEU A 39 -8.82 2.02 26.70
CA LEU A 39 -10.14 2.50 26.25
C LEU A 39 -10.00 3.82 25.46
N SER A 40 -9.21 4.77 25.96
CA SER A 40 -8.94 6.05 25.29
C SER A 40 -8.23 5.85 23.94
N LEU A 41 -7.24 4.94 23.90
CA LEU A 41 -6.56 4.55 22.66
C LEU A 41 -7.52 3.91 21.66
N GLY A 42 -8.39 2.99 22.10
CA GLY A 42 -9.40 2.38 21.24
C GLY A 42 -10.36 3.43 20.65
N ALA A 43 -10.80 4.39 21.46
CA ALA A 43 -11.64 5.51 21.02
C ALA A 43 -10.95 6.37 19.95
N ARG A 44 -9.67 6.70 20.16
CA ARG A 44 -8.83 7.43 19.20
C ARG A 44 -8.74 6.68 17.87
N LEU A 45 -8.42 5.40 17.91
CA LEU A 45 -8.24 4.57 16.71
C LEU A 45 -9.56 4.40 15.92
N PHE A 46 -10.70 4.27 16.60
CA PHE A 46 -12.01 4.25 15.93
C PHE A 46 -12.33 5.59 15.25
N ALA A 47 -12.00 6.71 15.90
CA ALA A 47 -12.17 8.03 15.29
C ALA A 47 -11.25 8.26 14.08
N MET A 48 -9.99 7.79 14.15
CA MET A 48 -9.08 7.80 12.99
C MET A 48 -9.62 6.90 11.86
N ALA A 49 -10.06 5.68 12.16
CA ALA A 49 -10.67 4.78 11.18
C ALA A 49 -11.91 5.40 10.52
N TRP A 50 -12.70 6.14 11.28
CA TRP A 50 -13.86 6.86 10.75
C TRP A 50 -13.46 8.03 9.86
N ALA A 51 -12.38 8.73 10.17
CA ALA A 51 -11.87 9.80 9.31
C ALA A 51 -11.42 9.28 7.93
N GLU A 52 -10.94 8.03 7.84
CA GLU A 52 -10.65 7.36 6.55
C GLU A 52 -11.91 7.15 5.70
N PHE A 53 -13.07 6.94 6.34
CA PHE A 53 -14.35 6.72 5.66
C PHE A 53 -15.52 7.34 6.45
N PRO A 54 -15.71 8.67 6.36
CA PRO A 54 -16.58 9.40 7.28
C PRO A 54 -18.08 9.11 7.10
N LEU A 55 -18.48 8.49 5.98
CA LEU A 55 -19.85 8.02 5.75
C LEU A 55 -20.12 6.59 6.27
N ASN A 56 -19.18 5.97 6.99
CA ASN A 56 -19.41 4.71 7.69
C ASN A 56 -20.35 4.93 8.90
N ALA A 57 -21.66 4.86 8.66
CA ALA A 57 -22.68 5.07 9.67
C ALA A 57 -22.60 4.10 10.87
N PRO A 58 -22.32 2.78 10.71
CA PRO A 58 -22.08 1.89 11.84
C PRO A 58 -20.94 2.36 12.75
N LEU A 59 -19.81 2.78 12.17
CA LEU A 59 -18.67 3.27 12.96
C LEU A 59 -18.97 4.63 13.60
N ALA A 60 -19.69 5.51 12.92
CA ALA A 60 -20.17 6.77 13.48
C ALA A 60 -21.08 6.56 14.70
N ALA A 61 -21.97 5.55 14.63
CA ALA A 61 -22.85 5.17 15.74
C ALA A 61 -22.04 4.65 16.94
N GLU A 62 -20.96 3.93 16.68
CA GLU A 62 -20.06 3.44 17.71
C GLU A 62 -19.28 4.58 18.36
N ILE A 63 -18.74 5.54 17.60
CA ILE A 63 -18.13 6.76 18.14
C ILE A 63 -19.15 7.54 19.00
N ALA A 64 -20.38 7.67 18.52
CA ALA A 64 -21.46 8.31 19.27
C ALA A 64 -21.75 7.59 20.60
N ARG A 65 -21.71 6.25 20.63
CA ARG A 65 -21.87 5.45 21.84
C ARG A 65 -20.69 5.64 22.80
N LEU A 66 -19.47 5.49 22.30
CA LEU A 66 -18.22 5.63 23.06
C LEU A 66 -18.11 7.02 23.71
N SER A 67 -18.50 8.08 22.97
CA SER A 67 -18.47 9.46 23.46
C SER A 67 -19.39 9.75 24.67
N LYS A 68 -20.34 8.86 24.99
CA LYS A 68 -21.17 8.96 26.20
C LYS A 68 -20.45 8.38 27.43
N LEU A 69 -19.46 7.52 27.21
CA LEU A 69 -18.76 6.78 28.24
C LEU A 69 -17.38 7.39 28.54
N PHE A 70 -16.72 7.96 27.54
CA PHE A 70 -15.38 8.55 27.65
C PHE A 70 -15.12 9.60 26.57
N ALA A 71 -14.04 10.37 26.75
CA ALA A 71 -13.53 11.28 25.73
C ALA A 71 -13.05 10.50 24.49
N VAL A 72 -13.17 11.12 23.31
CA VAL A 72 -12.69 10.58 22.03
C VAL A 72 -11.55 11.49 21.55
N PRO A 73 -10.28 11.25 21.94
CA PRO A 73 -9.22 12.26 21.84
C PRO A 73 -8.93 12.78 20.43
N ALA A 74 -9.18 11.97 19.40
CA ALA A 74 -8.98 12.39 18.01
C ALA A 74 -10.01 13.41 17.51
N LEU A 75 -11.13 13.59 18.22
CA LEU A 75 -12.24 14.45 17.80
C LEU A 75 -12.51 15.59 18.79
N THR A 76 -12.91 16.73 18.25
CA THR A 76 -13.53 17.81 19.03
C THR A 76 -14.97 17.45 19.41
N PRO A 77 -15.63 18.22 20.32
CA PRO A 77 -17.06 18.09 20.56
C PRO A 77 -17.91 18.19 19.29
N GLN A 78 -17.52 19.05 18.34
CA GLN A 78 -18.18 19.18 17.04
C GLN A 78 -17.94 17.96 16.15
N GLY A 79 -16.75 17.33 16.19
CA GLY A 79 -16.48 16.07 15.51
C GLY A 79 -17.37 14.93 16.02
N VAL A 80 -17.53 14.84 17.34
CA VAL A 80 -18.46 13.88 17.96
C VAL A 80 -19.92 14.19 17.57
N ALA A 81 -20.29 15.46 17.49
CA ALA A 81 -21.64 15.86 17.04
C ALA A 81 -21.89 15.47 15.57
N LEU A 82 -20.90 15.62 14.69
CA LEU A 82 -20.96 15.17 13.31
C LEU A 82 -21.15 13.64 13.23
N ALA A 83 -20.37 12.87 13.99
CA ALA A 83 -20.52 11.41 14.04
C ALA A 83 -21.93 11.00 14.49
N ARG A 84 -22.48 11.65 15.52
CA ARG A 84 -23.86 11.41 15.98
C ARG A 84 -24.90 11.70 14.89
N ARG A 85 -24.73 12.78 14.13
CA ARG A 85 -25.63 13.12 13.02
C ARG A 85 -25.55 12.07 11.92
N LEU A 86 -24.34 11.77 11.44
CA LEU A 86 -24.14 10.81 10.36
C LEU A 86 -24.55 9.38 10.74
N ALA A 87 -24.47 9.02 12.02
CA ALA A 87 -25.04 7.77 12.52
C ALA A 87 -26.59 7.72 12.40
N ALA A 88 -27.27 8.84 12.66
CA ALA A 88 -28.72 8.92 12.63
C ALA A 88 -29.27 9.01 11.19
N GLU A 89 -28.59 9.74 10.32
CA GLU A 89 -29.02 10.02 8.94
C GLU A 89 -28.45 9.03 7.91
N GLY A 90 -27.30 8.40 8.21
CA GLY A 90 -26.62 7.47 7.32
C GLY A 90 -27.15 6.03 7.38
N GLY A 91 -28.15 5.77 8.23
CA GLY A 91 -28.84 4.49 8.29
C GLY A 91 -29.92 4.38 7.21
N GLY A 92 -29.87 3.32 6.41
CA GLY A 92 -30.87 3.04 5.36
C GLY A 92 -30.40 1.96 4.40
N PRO A 93 -31.32 1.33 3.64
CA PRO A 93 -30.93 0.37 2.61
C PRO A 93 -30.17 1.11 1.50
N GLU A 94 -29.05 0.50 1.08
CA GLU A 94 -28.38 0.92 -0.14
C GLU A 94 -29.09 0.34 -1.37
N PRO A 95 -29.12 1.05 -2.51
CA PRO A 95 -29.60 0.45 -3.74
C PRO A 95 -28.65 -0.67 -4.19
N GLU A 96 -29.23 -1.77 -4.70
CA GLU A 96 -28.49 -2.94 -5.18
C GLU A 96 -27.87 -2.71 -6.57
N GLU A 97 -28.47 -1.84 -7.39
CA GLU A 97 -28.10 -1.61 -8.79
C GLU A 97 -26.62 -1.20 -8.98
N PRO A 98 -26.02 -0.30 -8.17
CA PRO A 98 -24.59 0.00 -8.24
C PRO A 98 -23.68 -1.23 -8.12
N ASN A 99 -23.99 -2.15 -7.20
CA ASN A 99 -23.18 -3.36 -7.00
C ASN A 99 -23.22 -4.23 -8.26
N LEU A 100 -24.43 -4.45 -8.80
CA LEU A 100 -24.62 -5.24 -10.02
C LEU A 100 -23.89 -4.63 -11.23
N LEU A 101 -23.98 -3.31 -11.41
CA LEU A 101 -23.28 -2.60 -12.48
C LEU A 101 -21.76 -2.72 -12.34
N PHE A 102 -21.24 -2.63 -11.11
CA PHE A 102 -19.82 -2.79 -10.84
C PHE A 102 -19.34 -4.22 -11.11
N GLU A 103 -20.07 -5.23 -10.64
CA GLU A 103 -19.78 -6.66 -10.89
C GLU A 103 -19.81 -7.01 -12.38
N GLN A 104 -20.65 -6.33 -13.16
CA GLN A 104 -20.73 -6.50 -14.62
C GLN A 104 -19.68 -5.70 -15.39
N GLY A 105 -18.90 -4.85 -14.72
CA GLY A 105 -17.95 -3.94 -15.36
C GLY A 105 -18.61 -2.77 -16.13
N ASP A 106 -19.90 -2.49 -15.95
CA ASP A 106 -20.59 -1.33 -16.56
C ASP A 106 -20.33 -0.04 -15.76
N PHE A 107 -19.08 0.42 -15.77
CA PHE A 107 -18.65 1.62 -15.04
C PHE A 107 -19.31 2.90 -15.56
N GLU A 108 -19.69 2.96 -16.83
CA GLU A 108 -20.42 4.10 -17.40
C GLU A 108 -21.89 4.09 -16.96
N GLY A 109 -22.52 2.91 -16.91
CA GLY A 109 -23.84 2.73 -16.32
C GLY A 109 -23.86 3.14 -14.85
N LEU A 110 -22.83 2.77 -14.10
CA LEU A 110 -22.65 3.13 -12.70
C LEU A 110 -22.62 4.65 -12.49
N THR A 111 -21.88 5.38 -13.33
CA THR A 111 -21.88 6.86 -13.28
C THR A 111 -23.25 7.45 -13.63
N ARG A 112 -23.88 6.99 -14.71
CA ARG A 112 -25.23 7.44 -15.09
C ARG A 112 -26.27 7.16 -14.01
N PHE A 113 -26.13 6.05 -13.28
CA PHE A 113 -26.97 5.73 -12.13
C PHE A 113 -26.88 6.85 -11.08
N PHE A 114 -25.69 7.22 -10.63
CA PHE A 114 -25.56 8.26 -9.60
C PHE A 114 -26.07 9.63 -10.07
N GLU A 115 -25.85 10.00 -11.33
CA GLU A 115 -26.36 11.25 -11.90
C GLU A 115 -27.89 11.30 -11.92
N ARG A 116 -28.55 10.22 -12.36
CA ARG A 116 -30.02 10.12 -12.40
C ARG A 116 -30.65 10.10 -11.00
N ASN A 117 -29.91 9.57 -10.03
CA ASN A 117 -30.40 9.39 -8.67
C ASN A 117 -29.96 10.49 -7.70
N ALA A 118 -29.18 11.47 -8.15
CA ALA A 118 -28.63 12.57 -7.36
C ALA A 118 -29.65 13.32 -6.47
N GLY A 119 -30.92 13.36 -6.89
CA GLY A 119 -32.02 13.98 -6.16
C GLY A 119 -32.81 13.06 -5.21
N ARG A 120 -32.51 11.76 -5.16
CA ARG A 120 -33.26 10.80 -4.32
C ARG A 120 -32.94 10.96 -2.84
N GLU A 121 -33.87 10.50 -2.00
CA GLU A 121 -33.71 10.31 -0.56
C GLU A 121 -33.80 8.81 -0.22
N PRO A 122 -33.06 8.31 0.78
CA PRO A 122 -32.10 9.05 1.61
C PRO A 122 -30.80 9.41 0.86
N LEU A 123 -30.30 10.64 1.04
CA LEU A 123 -29.10 11.15 0.35
C LEU A 123 -27.81 10.40 0.74
N LEU A 124 -27.56 10.20 2.04
CA LEU A 124 -26.24 9.73 2.51
C LEU A 124 -25.85 8.32 2.02
N PRO A 125 -26.75 7.31 1.98
CA PRO A 125 -26.42 6.01 1.40
C PRO A 125 -26.00 6.10 -0.08
N LEU A 126 -26.67 6.96 -0.87
CA LEU A 126 -26.31 7.18 -2.27
C LEU A 126 -24.93 7.82 -2.40
N VAL A 127 -24.65 8.87 -1.61
CA VAL A 127 -23.35 9.57 -1.62
C VAL A 127 -22.23 8.63 -1.17
N ARG A 128 -22.49 7.77 -0.18
CA ARG A 128 -21.55 6.75 0.30
C ARG A 128 -21.15 5.79 -0.82
N GLN A 129 -22.12 5.22 -1.54
CA GLN A 129 -21.82 4.33 -2.66
C GLN A 129 -21.13 5.07 -3.82
N ALA A 130 -21.57 6.30 -4.13
CA ALA A 130 -20.91 7.11 -5.14
C ALA A 130 -19.43 7.32 -4.81
N TRP A 131 -19.13 7.71 -3.55
CA TRP A 131 -17.77 7.86 -3.05
C TRP A 131 -16.95 6.57 -3.19
N GLN A 132 -17.49 5.45 -2.70
CA GLN A 132 -16.80 4.16 -2.72
C GLN A 132 -16.48 3.71 -4.14
N TYR A 133 -17.48 3.65 -5.02
CA TYR A 133 -17.31 3.12 -6.36
C TYR A 133 -16.50 4.04 -7.27
N GLN A 134 -16.80 5.34 -7.24
CA GLN A 134 -16.14 6.29 -8.13
C GLN A 134 -14.72 6.60 -7.64
N GLY A 135 -14.47 6.52 -6.33
CA GLY A 135 -13.13 6.62 -5.76
C GLY A 135 -12.24 5.43 -6.14
N LEU A 136 -12.76 4.20 -6.14
CA LEU A 136 -12.04 3.01 -6.63
C LEU A 136 -11.64 3.12 -8.11
N LEU A 137 -12.48 3.77 -8.91
CA LEU A 137 -12.22 4.07 -10.33
C LEU A 137 -11.40 5.36 -10.54
N SER A 138 -10.91 5.98 -9.46
CA SER A 138 -10.22 7.28 -9.47
C SER A 138 -10.92 8.39 -10.25
N ARG A 139 -12.27 8.38 -10.29
CA ARG A 139 -13.12 9.39 -10.95
C ARG A 139 -13.30 10.63 -10.08
N TRP A 140 -12.18 11.21 -9.64
CA TRP A 140 -12.16 12.28 -8.66
C TRP A 140 -12.78 13.58 -9.17
N GLU A 141 -12.59 13.92 -10.45
CA GLU A 141 -13.22 15.09 -11.06
C GLU A 141 -14.73 14.99 -11.10
N TRP A 142 -15.24 13.80 -11.44
CA TRP A 142 -16.67 13.54 -11.42
C TRP A 142 -17.21 13.64 -9.99
N LEU A 143 -16.51 13.05 -9.01
CA LEU A 143 -16.88 13.14 -7.60
C LEU A 143 -16.92 14.59 -7.11
N GLU A 144 -15.93 15.41 -7.44
CA GLU A 144 -15.95 16.83 -7.07
C GLU A 144 -17.16 17.56 -7.64
N GLU A 145 -17.51 17.32 -8.91
CA GLU A 145 -18.67 17.96 -9.53
C GLU A 145 -19.99 17.46 -8.95
N PHE A 146 -20.10 16.14 -8.72
CA PHE A 146 -21.24 15.52 -8.08
C PHE A 146 -21.46 16.09 -6.66
N LEU A 147 -20.39 16.21 -5.86
CA LEU A 147 -20.45 16.78 -4.52
C LEU A 147 -20.88 18.26 -4.56
N ARG A 148 -20.37 19.06 -5.50
CA ARG A 148 -20.71 20.48 -5.62
C ARG A 148 -22.14 20.71 -6.10
N ARG A 149 -22.59 19.98 -7.12
CA ARG A 149 -23.91 20.20 -7.75
C ARG A 149 -25.04 19.51 -6.99
N SER A 150 -24.80 18.30 -6.52
CA SER A 150 -25.87 17.41 -6.04
C SER A 150 -25.93 17.32 -4.52
N VAL A 151 -24.78 17.37 -3.85
CA VAL A 151 -24.71 17.19 -2.39
C VAL A 151 -24.70 18.54 -1.66
N ALA A 152 -23.85 19.48 -2.08
CA ALA A 152 -23.67 20.76 -1.37
C ALA A 152 -24.96 21.59 -1.16
N PRO A 153 -25.93 21.63 -2.10
CA PRO A 153 -27.19 22.34 -1.88
C PRO A 153 -28.09 21.72 -0.80
N ARG A 154 -27.87 20.44 -0.45
CA ARG A 154 -28.71 19.66 0.47
C ARG A 154 -28.01 19.41 1.80
N ASP A 155 -26.74 19.03 1.76
CA ASP A 155 -25.86 18.86 2.92
C ASP A 155 -24.47 19.46 2.62
N PRO A 156 -24.29 20.78 2.85
CA PRO A 156 -23.01 21.44 2.61
C PRO A 156 -21.90 20.95 3.55
N GLU A 157 -22.23 20.39 4.71
CA GLU A 157 -21.23 19.90 5.66
C GLU A 157 -20.61 18.59 5.14
N VAL A 158 -21.43 17.64 4.68
CA VAL A 158 -20.94 16.41 4.04
C VAL A 158 -20.24 16.69 2.72
N ALA A 159 -20.77 17.60 1.90
CA ALA A 159 -20.13 17.97 0.65
C ALA A 159 -18.72 18.53 0.87
N ASN A 160 -18.54 19.44 1.84
CA ASN A 160 -17.22 19.99 2.15
C ASN A 160 -16.25 18.93 2.71
N LEU A 161 -16.76 18.02 3.54
CA LEU A 161 -15.97 16.93 4.11
C LEU A 161 -15.37 16.04 3.00
N LEU A 162 -16.20 15.59 2.06
CA LEU A 162 -15.77 14.71 0.98
C LEU A 162 -15.00 15.46 -0.11
N LEU A 163 -15.30 16.73 -0.35
CA LEU A 163 -14.63 17.52 -1.39
C LEU A 163 -13.14 17.71 -1.07
N ALA A 164 -12.78 17.91 0.19
CA ALA A 164 -11.38 18.06 0.59
C ALA A 164 -10.60 16.75 0.40
N GLU A 165 -11.21 15.61 0.74
CA GLU A 165 -10.63 14.28 0.52
C GLU A 165 -10.51 13.96 -0.98
N ALA A 166 -11.52 14.30 -1.80
CA ALA A 166 -11.47 14.08 -3.25
C ALA A 166 -10.37 14.91 -3.91
N GLN A 167 -10.18 16.16 -3.44
CA GLN A 167 -9.10 17.01 -3.91
C GLN A 167 -7.73 16.47 -3.53
N LEU A 168 -7.58 15.90 -2.34
CA LEU A 168 -6.34 15.26 -1.91
C LEU A 168 -6.02 14.06 -2.82
N ALA A 169 -6.99 13.17 -3.05
CA ALA A 169 -6.83 12.01 -3.92
C ALA A 169 -6.61 12.38 -5.40
N ALA A 170 -7.14 13.52 -5.85
CA ALA A 170 -6.92 14.07 -7.19
C ALA A 170 -5.60 14.84 -7.37
N GLY A 171 -4.76 14.93 -6.33
CA GLY A 171 -3.50 15.69 -6.39
C GLY A 171 -3.66 17.22 -6.40
N ARG A 172 -4.82 17.74 -5.96
CA ARG A 172 -5.13 19.19 -5.89
C ARG A 172 -4.79 19.74 -4.51
N TYR A 173 -3.52 19.62 -4.14
CA TYR A 173 -3.04 19.75 -2.76
C TYR A 173 -3.34 21.11 -2.10
N ASP A 174 -3.20 22.24 -2.80
CA ASP A 174 -3.54 23.58 -2.28
C ASP A 174 -5.02 23.69 -1.83
N ARG A 175 -5.92 23.14 -2.66
CA ARG A 175 -7.37 23.17 -2.39
C ARG A 175 -7.71 22.20 -1.26
N ALA A 176 -7.11 21.00 -1.31
CA ALA A 176 -7.25 20.00 -0.27
C ALA A 176 -6.80 20.55 1.10
N ALA A 177 -5.63 21.19 1.18
CA ALA A 177 -5.08 21.76 2.40
C ALA A 177 -6.05 22.78 3.02
N THR A 178 -6.64 23.66 2.20
CA THR A 178 -7.63 24.65 2.66
C THR A 178 -8.88 23.99 3.25
N GLY A 179 -9.38 22.92 2.64
CA GLY A 179 -10.54 22.16 3.12
C GLY A 179 -10.22 21.38 4.40
N LEU A 180 -9.11 20.64 4.39
CA LEU A 180 -8.62 19.81 5.49
C LEU A 180 -8.25 20.65 6.72
N GLU A 181 -7.75 21.88 6.56
CA GLU A 181 -7.48 22.77 7.68
C GLU A 181 -8.76 23.16 8.42
N LYS A 182 -9.83 23.46 7.67
CA LYS A 182 -11.15 23.72 8.26
C LYS A 182 -11.69 22.49 8.98
N MET A 183 -11.50 21.30 8.40
CA MET A 183 -11.94 20.03 8.99
C MET A 183 -11.16 19.70 10.26
N ALA A 184 -9.83 19.75 10.23
CA ALA A 184 -8.96 19.50 11.37
C ALA A 184 -9.28 20.46 12.52
N ARG A 185 -9.42 21.76 12.23
CA ARG A 185 -9.78 22.77 13.24
C ARG A 185 -11.18 22.54 13.83
N ARG A 186 -12.15 22.18 12.99
CA ARG A 186 -13.55 22.03 13.43
C ARG A 186 -13.81 20.70 14.12
N TYR A 187 -13.33 19.59 13.56
CA TYR A 187 -13.70 18.24 13.97
C TYR A 187 -12.61 17.47 14.70
N GLY A 188 -11.34 17.86 14.58
CA GLY A 188 -10.25 17.28 15.35
C GLY A 188 -8.96 17.08 14.54
N PRO A 189 -7.82 17.64 14.96
CA PRO A 189 -6.54 17.42 14.28
C PRO A 189 -6.07 15.98 14.41
N GLY A 190 -6.43 15.24 15.46
CA GLY A 190 -6.08 13.82 15.60
C GLY A 190 -6.74 12.90 14.56
N ALA A 191 -7.80 13.35 13.89
CA ALA A 191 -8.49 12.61 12.83
C ALA A 191 -8.06 13.03 11.41
N TRP A 192 -7.91 14.34 11.16
CA TRP A 192 -7.59 14.86 9.81
C TRP A 192 -6.20 15.49 9.66
N GLY A 193 -5.44 15.62 10.75
CA GLY A 193 -4.16 16.31 10.76
C GLY A 193 -3.12 15.64 9.87
N LEU A 194 -3.07 14.30 9.82
CA LEU A 194 -2.12 13.58 8.96
C LEU A 194 -2.36 13.91 7.48
N ARG A 195 -3.61 13.91 7.03
CA ARG A 195 -4.00 14.29 5.66
C ARG A 195 -3.70 15.75 5.36
N LEU A 196 -3.95 16.63 6.32
CA LEU A 196 -3.61 18.05 6.20
C LEU A 196 -2.09 18.25 6.05
N ALA A 197 -1.28 17.51 6.81
CA ALA A 197 0.17 17.58 6.71
C ALA A 197 0.64 17.17 5.31
N VAL A 198 0.08 16.10 4.75
CA VAL A 198 0.37 15.67 3.38
C VAL A 198 -0.04 16.74 2.38
N ALA A 199 -1.27 17.24 2.47
CA ALA A 199 -1.76 18.27 1.56
C ALA A 199 -0.87 19.52 1.59
N ARG A 200 -0.33 19.90 2.76
CA ARG A 200 0.63 21.01 2.87
C ARG A 200 1.98 20.68 2.26
N ALA A 201 2.55 19.52 2.57
CA ALA A 201 3.86 19.11 2.04
C ALA A 201 3.84 19.06 0.50
N GLU A 202 2.83 18.42 -0.08
CA GLU A 202 2.67 18.30 -1.54
C GLU A 202 2.28 19.63 -2.22
N ALA A 203 1.74 20.59 -1.46
CA ALA A 203 1.54 21.98 -1.90
C ALA A 203 2.81 22.85 -1.78
N GLY A 204 3.93 22.29 -1.32
CA GLY A 204 5.20 23.00 -1.15
C GLY A 204 5.39 23.67 0.22
N ASP A 205 4.47 23.47 1.18
CA ASP A 205 4.59 23.92 2.57
C ASP A 205 5.15 22.79 3.46
N ALA A 206 6.40 22.41 3.22
CA ALA A 206 7.08 21.36 3.98
C ALA A 206 7.25 21.71 5.46
N ASP A 207 7.59 22.97 5.77
CA ASP A 207 7.77 23.43 7.16
C ASP A 207 6.46 23.38 7.95
N GLY A 208 5.36 23.84 7.36
CA GLY A 208 4.03 23.76 7.96
C GLY A 208 3.52 22.33 8.12
N ALA A 209 3.89 21.43 7.21
CA ALA A 209 3.61 20.00 7.33
C ALA A 209 4.40 19.36 8.48
N MET A 210 5.71 19.63 8.58
CA MET A 210 6.56 19.10 9.65
C MET A 210 6.12 19.57 11.04
N GLY A 211 5.75 20.85 11.17
CA GLY A 211 5.20 21.40 12.42
C GLY A 211 3.94 20.66 12.88
N LEU A 212 2.99 20.44 11.95
CA LEU A 212 1.76 19.71 12.24
C LEU A 212 2.03 18.23 12.62
N LEU A 213 2.96 17.57 11.95
CA LEU A 213 3.35 16.19 12.28
C LEU A 213 4.00 16.11 13.67
N GLY A 214 4.82 17.09 14.04
CA GLY A 214 5.38 17.23 15.38
C GLY A 214 4.31 17.34 16.46
N GLU A 215 3.27 18.18 16.23
CA GLU A 215 2.12 18.29 17.12
C GLU A 215 1.34 16.98 17.26
N LEU A 216 1.09 16.28 16.14
CA LEU A 216 0.43 14.98 16.15
C LEU A 216 1.22 13.93 16.93
N LEU A 217 2.55 13.92 16.79
CA LEU A 217 3.43 12.98 17.50
C LEU A 217 3.61 13.34 18.98
N ALA A 218 3.46 14.61 19.35
CA ALA A 218 3.39 15.01 20.75
C ALA A 218 2.10 14.53 21.43
N ASP A 219 0.96 14.59 20.72
CA ASP A 219 -0.35 14.12 21.21
C ASP A 219 -0.48 12.57 21.16
N PHE A 220 0.04 11.95 20.11
CA PHE A 220 0.01 10.49 19.92
C PHE A 220 1.40 9.96 19.50
N PRO A 221 2.30 9.72 20.47
CA PRO A 221 3.66 9.25 20.17
C PRO A 221 3.69 7.96 19.36
N GLU A 222 2.74 7.04 19.57
CA GLU A 222 2.66 5.77 18.84
C GLU A 222 2.15 5.91 17.37
N HIS A 223 1.92 7.12 16.85
CA HIS A 223 1.52 7.35 15.45
C HIS A 223 2.67 7.03 14.46
N SER A 224 2.86 5.76 14.13
CA SER A 224 3.98 5.29 13.30
C SER A 224 4.02 5.89 11.90
N THR A 225 2.87 6.07 11.25
CA THR A 225 2.80 6.67 9.91
C THR A 225 3.18 8.14 9.93
N ALA A 226 2.73 8.92 10.92
CA ALA A 226 3.14 10.31 11.07
C ALA A 226 4.66 10.44 11.32
N LEU A 227 5.23 9.51 12.11
CA LEU A 227 6.67 9.44 12.35
C LEU A 227 7.45 9.15 11.07
N LEU A 228 7.03 8.14 10.30
CA LEU A 228 7.67 7.76 9.03
C LEU A 228 7.60 8.89 8.00
N TYR A 229 6.46 9.55 7.90
CA TYR A 229 6.27 10.67 6.98
C TYR A 229 7.09 11.90 7.40
N LEU A 230 7.09 12.27 8.69
CA LEU A 230 7.92 13.37 9.21
C LEU A 230 9.40 13.12 8.96
N ASP A 231 9.87 11.90 9.23
CA ASP A 231 11.26 11.51 9.00
C ASP A 231 11.64 11.57 7.52
N SER A 232 10.73 11.15 6.62
CA SER A 232 10.96 11.19 5.17
C SER A 232 10.97 12.62 4.61
N LEU A 233 10.17 13.53 5.17
CA LEU A 233 10.20 14.96 4.82
C LEU A 233 11.48 15.64 5.32
N ALA A 234 11.89 15.34 6.56
CA ALA A 234 13.06 15.96 7.17
C ALA A 234 14.39 15.43 6.60
N PHE A 235 14.42 14.15 6.21
CA PHE A 235 15.60 13.45 5.73
C PHE A 235 15.27 12.63 4.47
N PRO A 236 14.96 13.31 3.34
CA PRO A 236 14.70 12.60 2.09
C PRO A 236 15.89 11.74 1.70
N SER A 237 15.65 10.52 1.22
CA SER A 237 16.74 9.66 0.79
C SER A 237 17.41 10.27 -0.44
N ALA A 238 18.74 10.33 -0.41
CA ALA A 238 19.51 10.68 -1.58
C ALA A 238 19.39 9.54 -2.61
N LEU A 239 18.78 9.84 -3.75
CA LEU A 239 18.84 8.98 -4.93
C LEU A 239 20.31 8.70 -5.30
N GLY A 240 20.53 7.53 -5.88
CA GLY A 240 21.84 7.11 -6.33
C GLY A 240 22.54 6.16 -5.38
N GLY A 241 23.52 5.47 -5.95
CA GLY A 241 24.17 4.31 -5.37
C GLY A 241 24.65 3.43 -6.52
N ARG A 242 25.71 2.68 -6.30
CA ARG A 242 26.24 1.74 -7.28
C ARG A 242 25.90 0.33 -6.84
N LEU A 243 25.31 -0.46 -7.72
CA LEU A 243 25.19 -1.90 -7.57
C LEU A 243 26.54 -2.54 -7.92
N GLU A 244 27.47 -2.48 -6.98
CA GLU A 244 28.81 -3.07 -7.14
C GLU A 244 28.71 -4.56 -7.48
N GLY A 245 29.51 -5.03 -8.45
CA GLY A 245 29.44 -6.41 -8.94
C GLY A 245 28.36 -6.65 -10.00
N GLY A 246 27.70 -5.60 -10.49
CA GLY A 246 26.77 -5.66 -11.62
C GLY A 246 25.38 -6.17 -11.25
N CYS A 247 24.39 -5.80 -12.07
CA CYS A 247 22.99 -6.12 -11.89
C CYS A 247 22.36 -6.69 -13.16
N ALA A 248 21.73 -7.86 -13.05
CA ALA A 248 20.90 -8.44 -14.11
C ALA A 248 19.42 -8.07 -13.89
N VAL A 249 18.87 -7.22 -14.74
CA VAL A 249 17.44 -6.96 -14.83
C VAL A 249 16.78 -8.12 -15.57
N SER A 250 15.87 -8.83 -14.90
CA SER A 250 15.34 -10.12 -15.31
C SER A 250 13.82 -10.06 -15.44
N ILE A 251 13.33 -10.22 -16.67
CA ILE A 251 11.90 -10.19 -17.01
C ILE A 251 11.53 -11.56 -17.58
N TYR A 252 10.37 -12.10 -17.24
CA TYR A 252 9.81 -13.26 -17.93
C TYR A 252 8.40 -12.93 -18.42
N SER A 253 8.01 -13.49 -19.57
CA SER A 253 6.71 -13.22 -20.17
C SER A 253 6.02 -14.47 -20.70
N TYR A 254 4.70 -14.53 -20.59
CA TYR A 254 3.87 -15.58 -21.14
C TYR A 254 2.54 -15.03 -21.69
N ASP A 255 2.39 -15.05 -23.03
CA ASP A 255 1.19 -14.61 -23.76
C ASP A 255 0.70 -13.19 -23.38
N LYS A 256 1.64 -12.23 -23.37
CA LYS A 256 1.45 -10.82 -22.95
C LYS A 256 2.25 -9.83 -23.81
N ALA A 257 2.30 -10.03 -25.13
CA ALA A 257 3.16 -9.24 -26.03
C ALA A 257 3.00 -7.71 -25.86
N ARG A 258 1.76 -7.23 -25.70
CA ARG A 258 1.45 -5.80 -25.58
C ARG A 258 1.93 -5.20 -24.26
N GLU A 259 1.72 -5.90 -23.15
CA GLU A 259 2.19 -5.47 -21.85
C GLU A 259 3.73 -5.51 -21.81
N LEU A 260 4.32 -6.58 -22.33
CA LEU A 260 5.77 -6.74 -22.42
C LEU A 260 6.43 -5.60 -23.21
N GLU A 261 5.85 -5.21 -24.36
CA GLU A 261 6.32 -4.09 -25.16
C GLU A 261 6.41 -2.82 -24.31
N ARG A 262 5.33 -2.48 -23.60
CA ARG A 262 5.27 -1.28 -22.75
C ARG A 262 6.24 -1.34 -21.57
N THR A 263 6.42 -2.52 -20.98
CA THR A 263 7.41 -2.72 -19.91
C THR A 263 8.82 -2.49 -20.45
N LEU A 264 9.19 -3.11 -21.57
CA LEU A 264 10.51 -2.97 -22.18
C LEU A 264 10.79 -1.53 -22.64
N GLU A 265 9.78 -0.82 -23.15
CA GLU A 265 9.88 0.60 -23.45
C GLU A 265 10.20 1.42 -22.21
N SER A 266 9.48 1.20 -21.10
CA SER A 266 9.76 1.93 -19.85
C SER A 266 11.14 1.63 -19.27
N VAL A 267 11.64 0.39 -19.42
CA VAL A 267 12.99 0.00 -18.99
C VAL A 267 14.04 0.65 -19.89
N LEU A 268 13.82 0.69 -21.21
CA LEU A 268 14.72 1.34 -22.16
C LEU A 268 14.82 2.85 -21.92
N ASP A 269 13.71 3.49 -21.55
CA ASP A 269 13.64 4.93 -21.26
C ASP A 269 14.20 5.29 -19.86
N SER A 270 14.49 4.27 -19.03
CA SER A 270 15.04 4.43 -17.69
C SER A 270 16.57 4.59 -17.67
N ASP A 271 17.08 5.12 -16.57
CA ASP A 271 18.50 5.36 -16.37
C ASP A 271 19.18 4.05 -15.93
N LEU A 272 19.78 3.33 -16.88
CA LEU A 272 20.61 2.13 -16.67
C LEU A 272 22.11 2.40 -16.91
N GLY A 273 22.52 3.66 -16.72
CA GLY A 273 23.83 4.17 -17.09
C GLY A 273 24.98 3.61 -16.23
N PRO A 274 26.23 3.88 -16.64
CA PRO A 274 27.43 3.34 -16.00
C PRO A 274 27.60 3.75 -14.52
N GLU A 275 26.93 4.79 -14.07
CA GLU A 275 26.86 5.22 -12.67
C GLU A 275 26.30 4.14 -11.73
N LEU A 276 25.35 3.33 -12.22
CA LEU A 276 24.74 2.24 -11.47
C LEU A 276 25.63 1.01 -11.36
N GLY A 277 26.61 0.86 -12.25
CA GLY A 277 27.36 -0.38 -12.41
C GLY A 277 27.17 -0.97 -13.80
N GLU A 278 27.65 -2.19 -13.97
CA GLU A 278 27.32 -2.98 -15.16
C GLU A 278 25.87 -3.47 -15.02
N VAL A 279 25.01 -3.07 -15.95
CA VAL A 279 23.60 -3.49 -15.98
C VAL A 279 23.34 -4.25 -17.26
N THR A 280 22.80 -5.45 -17.13
CA THR A 280 22.31 -6.26 -18.26
C THR A 280 20.81 -6.46 -18.12
N VAL A 281 20.13 -6.61 -19.25
CA VAL A 281 18.70 -6.93 -19.30
C VAL A 281 18.54 -8.32 -19.88
N ARG A 282 17.69 -9.16 -19.30
CA ARG A 282 17.38 -10.47 -19.84
C ARG A 282 15.89 -10.72 -19.81
N VAL A 283 15.34 -11.07 -20.98
CA VAL A 283 13.93 -11.42 -21.15
C VAL A 283 13.80 -12.92 -21.43
N LEU A 284 13.03 -13.60 -20.59
CA LEU A 284 12.66 -15.00 -20.81
C LEU A 284 11.24 -15.08 -21.40
N VAL A 285 11.15 -15.48 -22.66
CA VAL A 285 9.88 -15.75 -23.35
C VAL A 285 9.46 -17.19 -23.03
N ASN A 286 8.47 -17.34 -22.15
CA ASN A 286 8.16 -18.58 -21.44
C ASN A 286 7.17 -19.46 -22.20
N GLY A 287 7.55 -19.92 -23.39
CA GLY A 287 6.65 -20.73 -24.24
C GLY A 287 5.43 -19.98 -24.74
N SER A 288 5.56 -18.66 -24.91
CA SER A 288 4.54 -17.78 -25.48
C SER A 288 4.19 -18.19 -26.92
N ARG A 289 2.92 -18.00 -27.28
CA ARG A 289 2.35 -18.30 -28.60
C ARG A 289 1.92 -17.05 -29.36
N ASP A 290 1.91 -15.92 -28.68
CA ASP A 290 1.69 -14.60 -29.26
C ASP A 290 3.01 -13.97 -29.75
N ASP A 291 2.97 -12.66 -30.00
CA ASP A 291 4.10 -11.90 -30.54
C ASP A 291 5.19 -11.56 -29.50
N SER A 292 5.13 -12.10 -28.26
CA SER A 292 6.10 -11.76 -27.20
C SER A 292 7.57 -11.96 -27.61
N LEU A 293 7.86 -12.98 -28.44
CA LEU A 293 9.22 -13.19 -28.95
C LEU A 293 9.65 -12.10 -29.93
N ALA A 294 8.75 -11.69 -30.83
CA ALA A 294 9.03 -10.63 -31.79
C ALA A 294 9.27 -9.29 -31.07
N VAL A 295 8.44 -8.98 -30.06
CA VAL A 295 8.60 -7.81 -29.19
C VAL A 295 9.96 -7.82 -28.48
N ALA A 296 10.34 -8.96 -27.89
CA ALA A 296 11.64 -9.07 -27.22
C ALA A 296 12.81 -8.86 -28.19
N GLU A 297 12.74 -9.42 -29.41
CA GLU A 297 13.78 -9.26 -30.43
C GLU A 297 13.91 -7.81 -30.91
N GLU A 298 12.80 -7.10 -31.11
CA GLU A 298 12.80 -5.68 -31.44
C GLU A 298 13.42 -4.83 -30.33
N ALA A 299 13.02 -5.08 -29.08
CA ALA A 299 13.61 -4.42 -27.92
C ALA A 299 15.12 -4.66 -27.83
N ARG A 300 15.58 -5.91 -28.03
CA ARG A 300 17.01 -6.26 -28.00
C ARG A 300 17.86 -5.44 -28.97
N VAL A 301 17.34 -5.14 -30.16
CA VAL A 301 18.00 -4.24 -31.12
C VAL A 301 18.13 -2.83 -30.54
N ARG A 302 17.08 -2.31 -29.90
CA ARG A 302 17.07 -0.98 -29.27
C ARG A 302 18.00 -0.87 -28.05
N PHE A 303 18.15 -1.94 -27.27
CA PHE A 303 19.10 -2.02 -26.15
C PHE A 303 20.57 -2.11 -26.60
N GLY A 304 20.87 -2.25 -27.90
CA GLY A 304 22.23 -2.09 -28.42
C GLY A 304 23.24 -3.11 -27.88
N GLY A 305 22.79 -4.31 -27.49
CA GLY A 305 23.64 -5.41 -27.01
C GLY A 305 23.75 -5.56 -25.49
N THR A 306 23.06 -4.73 -24.70
CA THR A 306 22.94 -4.90 -23.24
C THR A 306 21.80 -5.83 -22.83
N MET A 307 21.01 -6.28 -23.81
CA MET A 307 19.87 -7.17 -23.60
C MET A 307 20.07 -8.54 -24.24
N ASP A 308 19.71 -9.60 -23.50
CA ASP A 308 19.64 -10.98 -23.96
C ASP A 308 18.20 -11.52 -23.93
N ILE A 309 17.94 -12.57 -24.73
CA ILE A 309 16.66 -13.26 -24.79
C ILE A 309 16.86 -14.75 -24.55
N VAL A 310 16.00 -15.34 -23.72
CA VAL A 310 15.87 -16.78 -23.55
C VAL A 310 14.46 -17.18 -24.00
N ALA A 311 14.34 -17.87 -25.12
CA ALA A 311 13.05 -18.39 -25.60
C ALA A 311 12.90 -19.87 -25.21
N LEU A 312 11.89 -20.19 -24.41
CA LEU A 312 11.54 -21.56 -24.05
C LEU A 312 10.46 -22.08 -25.00
N PRO A 313 10.49 -23.38 -25.37
CA PRO A 313 9.49 -23.97 -26.27
C PRO A 313 8.15 -24.26 -25.59
N VAL A 314 8.10 -24.23 -24.25
CA VAL A 314 6.91 -24.52 -23.44
C VAL A 314 6.89 -23.61 -22.22
N ASN A 315 5.69 -23.32 -21.72
CA ASN A 315 5.52 -22.59 -20.46
C ASN A 315 5.88 -23.49 -19.27
N VAL A 316 6.93 -23.12 -18.54
CA VAL A 316 7.43 -23.83 -17.35
C VAL A 316 6.88 -23.28 -16.02
N GLY A 317 6.04 -22.25 -16.07
CA GLY A 317 5.56 -21.51 -14.90
C GLY A 317 6.53 -20.40 -14.44
N ALA A 318 6.01 -19.45 -13.66
CA ALA A 318 6.76 -18.30 -13.16
C ALA A 318 7.94 -18.69 -12.24
N PRO A 319 7.80 -19.60 -11.25
CA PRO A 319 8.92 -19.95 -10.38
C PRO A 319 10.11 -20.56 -11.15
N ALA A 320 9.84 -21.43 -12.13
CA ALA A 320 10.88 -22.04 -12.95
C ALA A 320 11.56 -21.01 -13.88
N ALA A 321 10.79 -20.10 -14.48
CA ALA A 321 11.35 -19.02 -15.29
C ALA A 321 12.24 -18.08 -14.47
N ARG A 322 11.80 -17.68 -13.26
CA ARG A 322 12.61 -16.86 -12.35
C ARG A 322 13.90 -17.58 -11.94
N ASN A 323 13.84 -18.87 -11.59
CA ASN A 323 15.04 -19.65 -11.27
C ASN A 323 16.00 -19.82 -12.47
N TRP A 324 15.48 -19.91 -13.69
CA TRP A 324 16.31 -19.92 -14.90
C TRP A 324 17.08 -18.60 -15.06
N LEU A 325 16.40 -17.48 -14.85
CA LEU A 325 17.00 -16.14 -14.90
C LEU A 325 18.05 -15.96 -13.79
N LEU A 326 17.80 -16.44 -12.57
CA LEU A 326 18.78 -16.47 -11.48
C LEU A 326 20.06 -17.23 -11.87
N ASP A 327 19.90 -18.44 -12.37
CA ASP A 327 21.02 -19.30 -12.79
C ASP A 327 21.82 -18.64 -13.93
N ALA A 328 21.15 -17.94 -14.84
CA ALA A 328 21.82 -17.16 -15.89
C ALA A 328 22.58 -15.95 -15.31
N ALA A 329 22.00 -15.19 -14.39
CA ALA A 329 22.66 -14.06 -13.73
C ALA A 329 23.91 -14.49 -12.96
N LEU A 330 23.85 -15.63 -12.25
CA LEU A 330 25.00 -16.20 -11.53
C LEU A 330 26.13 -16.61 -12.47
N ARG A 331 25.81 -17.22 -13.61
CA ARG A 331 26.82 -17.57 -14.64
C ARG A 331 27.54 -16.37 -15.20
N ASP A 332 26.81 -15.26 -15.36
CA ASP A 332 27.37 -14.00 -15.86
C ASP A 332 28.16 -13.25 -14.79
N GLY A 333 28.16 -13.74 -13.54
CA GLY A 333 28.88 -13.13 -12.42
C GLY A 333 28.18 -11.90 -11.84
N ALA A 334 26.89 -11.68 -12.15
CA ALA A 334 26.13 -10.57 -11.59
C ALA A 334 25.92 -10.78 -10.08
N ARG A 335 26.36 -9.81 -9.28
CA ARG A 335 26.11 -9.82 -7.83
C ARG A 335 24.63 -9.58 -7.51
N TRP A 336 23.95 -8.78 -8.33
CA TRP A 336 22.58 -8.37 -8.10
C TRP A 336 21.65 -8.88 -9.20
N ILE A 337 20.41 -9.18 -8.84
CA ILE A 337 19.33 -9.51 -9.79
C ILE A 337 18.09 -8.70 -9.43
N ALA A 338 17.57 -7.97 -10.41
CA ALA A 338 16.33 -7.21 -10.30
C ALA A 338 15.26 -7.90 -11.13
N TYR A 339 14.24 -8.48 -10.51
CA TYR A 339 13.09 -9.02 -11.23
C TYR A 339 12.09 -7.92 -11.53
N LEU A 340 11.53 -7.94 -12.73
CA LEU A 340 10.36 -7.16 -13.13
C LEU A 340 9.33 -8.10 -13.75
N ASP A 341 8.06 -7.92 -13.41
CA ASP A 341 6.97 -8.54 -14.16
C ASP A 341 6.84 -7.90 -15.56
N ASP A 342 6.20 -8.59 -16.49
CA ASP A 342 6.05 -8.17 -17.90
C ASP A 342 4.86 -7.24 -18.15
N ASP A 343 4.26 -6.71 -17.08
CA ASP A 343 3.12 -5.81 -17.12
C ASP A 343 3.28 -4.65 -16.13
N VAL A 344 4.50 -4.12 -16.03
CA VAL A 344 4.81 -2.94 -15.20
C VAL A 344 5.40 -1.79 -16.02
N LEU A 345 5.24 -0.55 -15.53
CA LEU A 345 5.98 0.62 -15.99
C LEU A 345 6.90 1.08 -14.86
N VAL A 346 8.17 1.26 -15.18
CA VAL A 346 9.18 1.74 -14.23
C VAL A 346 9.47 3.24 -14.44
N PRO A 347 9.67 4.03 -13.37
CA PRO A 347 10.12 5.43 -13.47
C PRO A 347 11.59 5.49 -13.88
N ARG A 348 12.07 6.63 -14.39
CA ARG A 348 13.44 6.73 -14.93
C ARG A 348 14.52 6.35 -13.92
N ASP A 349 14.31 6.65 -12.65
CA ASP A 349 15.25 6.48 -11.55
C ASP A 349 15.04 5.21 -10.72
N TRP A 350 14.18 4.28 -11.17
CA TRP A 350 13.78 3.10 -10.39
C TRP A 350 14.96 2.29 -9.84
N LEU A 351 15.94 1.95 -10.68
CA LEU A 351 17.09 1.12 -10.29
C LEU A 351 18.06 1.90 -9.38
N SER A 352 18.18 3.21 -9.56
CA SER A 352 18.90 4.11 -8.64
C SER A 352 18.22 4.17 -7.27
N GLY A 353 16.90 4.15 -7.23
CA GLY A 353 16.11 4.05 -6.00
C GLY A 353 16.37 2.74 -5.27
N LEU A 354 16.38 1.61 -5.99
CA LEU A 354 16.72 0.30 -5.42
C LEU A 354 18.17 0.25 -4.91
N ALA A 355 19.12 0.82 -5.64
CA ALA A 355 20.52 0.93 -5.22
C ALA A 355 20.70 1.77 -3.95
N ALA A 356 19.98 2.89 -3.85
CA ALA A 356 19.92 3.67 -2.61
C ALA A 356 19.30 2.85 -1.46
N GLY A 357 18.30 2.02 -1.74
CA GLY A 357 17.72 1.08 -0.79
C GLY A 357 18.72 0.07 -0.23
N VAL A 358 19.61 -0.49 -1.07
CA VAL A 358 20.69 -1.39 -0.63
C VAL A 358 21.62 -0.71 0.37
N ARG A 359 21.97 0.55 0.11
CA ARG A 359 22.80 1.36 1.01
C ARG A 359 22.08 1.66 2.33
N ASP A 360 20.80 2.04 2.25
CA ASP A 360 20.03 2.51 3.40
C ASP A 360 19.54 1.35 4.30
N PHE A 361 19.38 0.15 3.73
CA PHE A 361 18.88 -1.06 4.40
C PHE A 361 19.74 -2.29 4.08
N PRO A 362 21.03 -2.32 4.50
CA PRO A 362 21.97 -3.38 4.13
C PRO A 362 21.64 -4.75 4.74
N GLU A 363 20.83 -4.81 5.79
CA GLU A 363 20.37 -6.06 6.40
C GLU A 363 19.22 -6.73 5.63
N ALA A 364 18.59 -6.03 4.69
CA ALA A 364 17.48 -6.58 3.94
C ALA A 364 17.91 -7.75 3.04
N GLY A 365 17.04 -8.75 2.93
CA GLY A 365 17.16 -9.83 1.97
C GLY A 365 16.56 -9.51 0.61
N VAL A 366 15.65 -8.53 0.56
CA VAL A 366 14.88 -8.13 -0.62
C VAL A 366 14.62 -6.64 -0.54
N TRP A 367 14.74 -5.93 -1.66
CA TRP A 367 14.33 -4.54 -1.77
C TRP A 367 13.20 -4.45 -2.79
N GLY A 368 12.07 -3.92 -2.36
CA GLY A 368 10.90 -3.73 -3.22
C GLY A 368 10.30 -2.35 -3.03
N CYS A 369 9.30 -2.07 -3.85
CA CYS A 369 8.79 -0.74 -4.13
C CYS A 369 7.30 -0.65 -3.81
N ARG A 370 6.75 0.57 -3.94
CA ARG A 370 5.31 0.76 -3.93
C ARG A 370 4.72 0.48 -5.30
N VAL A 371 3.56 -0.17 -5.34
CA VAL A 371 2.89 -0.51 -6.60
C VAL A 371 1.61 0.30 -6.75
N ALA A 372 1.57 1.12 -7.80
CA ALA A 372 0.41 1.91 -8.19
C ALA A 372 -0.39 1.21 -9.28
N ASP A 373 -1.69 1.48 -9.33
CA ASP A 373 -2.58 1.02 -10.39
C ASP A 373 -2.54 1.98 -11.59
N VAL A 374 -2.39 1.44 -12.82
CA VAL A 374 -2.31 2.26 -14.04
C VAL A 374 -3.58 3.09 -14.31
N ARG A 375 -4.76 2.59 -13.94
CA ARG A 375 -6.03 3.29 -14.16
C ARG A 375 -6.41 4.13 -12.95
N SER A 376 -5.98 3.70 -11.78
CA SER A 376 -6.29 4.37 -10.52
C SER A 376 -5.03 4.81 -9.78
N PRO A 377 -4.32 5.88 -10.20
CA PRO A 377 -3.04 6.29 -9.58
C PRO A 377 -3.13 6.64 -8.09
N SER A 378 -4.34 6.97 -7.60
CA SER A 378 -4.59 7.20 -6.18
C SER A 378 -4.64 5.90 -5.35
N LEU A 379 -4.76 4.75 -6.01
CA LEU A 379 -4.80 3.43 -5.39
C LEU A 379 -3.39 2.82 -5.39
N THR A 380 -2.94 2.43 -4.20
CA THR A 380 -1.75 1.58 -4.05
C THR A 380 -2.21 0.13 -3.98
N GLN A 381 -1.79 -0.68 -4.95
CA GLN A 381 -2.12 -2.10 -5.01
C GLN A 381 -1.36 -2.88 -3.94
N HIS A 382 -0.08 -2.55 -3.75
CA HIS A 382 0.83 -3.21 -2.81
C HIS A 382 1.85 -2.24 -2.22
N GLY A 383 2.29 -2.52 -1.00
CA GLY A 383 3.31 -1.74 -0.30
C GLY A 383 4.02 -2.53 0.80
N ASP A 384 4.13 -1.96 2.00
CA ASP A 384 4.75 -2.62 3.15
C ASP A 384 3.83 -3.66 3.80
N GLY A 385 4.13 -4.94 3.52
CA GLY A 385 3.40 -6.09 4.09
C GLY A 385 3.96 -6.56 5.42
N PHE A 386 3.08 -6.80 6.40
CA PHE A 386 3.44 -7.27 7.74
C PHE A 386 2.69 -8.55 8.13
N LEU A 387 3.41 -9.51 8.67
CA LEU A 387 2.79 -10.65 9.35
C LEU A 387 2.07 -10.20 10.61
N LEU A 388 0.91 -10.81 10.86
CA LEU A 388 0.17 -10.66 12.11
C LEU A 388 0.42 -11.81 13.08
N TRP A 389 0.29 -11.52 14.37
CA TRP A 389 0.36 -12.53 15.43
C TRP A 389 -0.76 -13.58 15.27
N PRO A 390 -0.55 -14.84 15.71
CA PRO A 390 -1.51 -15.91 15.51
C PRO A 390 -2.93 -15.58 16.01
N GLU A 391 -3.06 -14.86 17.12
CA GLU A 391 -4.38 -14.46 17.64
C GLU A 391 -5.10 -13.44 16.74
N ASP A 392 -4.36 -12.61 16.00
CA ASP A 392 -4.91 -11.65 15.05
C ASP A 392 -5.22 -12.33 13.71
N ALA A 393 -4.35 -13.23 13.23
CA ALA A 393 -4.62 -14.05 12.04
C ALA A 393 -5.85 -14.95 12.23
N ALA A 394 -6.02 -15.55 13.41
CA ALA A 394 -7.17 -16.38 13.75
C ALA A 394 -8.50 -15.62 13.69
N ARG A 395 -8.51 -14.30 13.97
CA ARG A 395 -9.72 -13.46 13.82
C ARG A 395 -10.15 -13.32 12.36
N ALA A 396 -9.22 -13.44 11.42
CA ALA A 396 -9.51 -13.52 9.98
C ALA A 396 -9.82 -14.96 9.51
N GLY A 397 -9.83 -15.95 10.42
CA GLY A 397 -10.02 -17.36 10.08
C GLY A 397 -8.82 -17.97 9.35
N ARG A 398 -7.63 -17.41 9.52
CA ARG A 398 -6.39 -17.77 8.80
C ARG A 398 -5.31 -18.25 9.78
N LYS A 399 -4.40 -19.11 9.33
CA LYS A 399 -3.21 -19.49 10.13
C LYS A 399 -2.09 -18.45 10.02
N LEU A 400 -2.05 -17.75 8.88
CA LEU A 400 -1.10 -16.69 8.59
C LEU A 400 -1.84 -15.57 7.85
N THR A 401 -1.56 -14.34 8.21
CA THR A 401 -2.14 -13.16 7.54
C THR A 401 -1.04 -12.15 7.29
N LEU A 402 -0.90 -11.74 6.03
CA LEU A 402 -0.15 -10.57 5.64
C LEU A 402 -1.12 -9.39 5.63
N GLN A 403 -0.76 -8.33 6.34
CA GLN A 403 -1.49 -7.07 6.36
C GLN A 403 -0.66 -6.00 5.67
N GLU A 404 -1.29 -5.29 4.73
CA GLU A 404 -0.74 -4.12 4.05
C GLU A 404 -1.62 -2.92 4.43
N PRO A 405 -1.31 -2.18 5.52
CA PRO A 405 -2.12 -1.01 5.92
C PRO A 405 -2.23 0.04 4.79
N CYS A 406 -1.26 0.04 3.87
CA CYS A 406 -1.19 0.88 2.69
C CYS A 406 -2.23 0.58 1.60
N ALA A 407 -2.71 -0.66 1.48
CA ALA A 407 -3.70 -1.05 0.47
C ALA A 407 -5.08 -0.36 0.66
N GLU A 408 -5.31 0.20 1.85
CA GLU A 408 -6.55 0.90 2.20
C GLU A 408 -6.44 2.43 2.07
N CYS A 409 -5.27 2.94 1.68
CA CYS A 409 -4.97 4.37 1.61
C CYS A 409 -5.18 4.91 0.20
N LEU A 410 -6.06 5.91 0.05
CA LEU A 410 -6.29 6.63 -1.21
C LEU A 410 -5.43 7.90 -1.33
N VAL A 411 -4.38 8.01 -0.52
CA VAL A 411 -3.46 9.14 -0.47
C VAL A 411 -2.04 8.62 -0.66
N PRO A 412 -1.62 8.31 -1.91
CA PRO A 412 -0.32 7.70 -2.18
C PRO A 412 0.90 8.40 -1.56
N PRO A 413 0.95 9.75 -1.47
CA PRO A 413 2.09 10.41 -0.82
C PRO A 413 2.32 9.99 0.63
N LEU A 414 1.29 9.55 1.38
CA LEU A 414 1.45 9.02 2.74
C LEU A 414 2.30 7.76 2.83
N LEU A 415 2.48 7.08 1.70
CA LEU A 415 3.19 5.82 1.59
C LEU A 415 4.61 6.01 1.05
N SER A 416 5.02 7.25 0.78
CA SER A 416 6.33 7.61 0.22
C SER A 416 7.41 7.69 1.30
N TYR A 417 7.51 6.62 2.10
CA TYR A 417 8.55 6.42 3.10
C TYR A 417 9.28 5.10 2.82
N ARG A 418 10.48 4.95 3.38
CA ARG A 418 11.25 3.70 3.32
C ARG A 418 11.33 3.05 4.69
N ARG A 419 11.22 1.72 4.81
CA ARG A 419 11.32 0.99 6.10
C ARG A 419 11.51 -0.52 5.92
N TYR A 420 11.82 -1.20 7.02
CA TYR A 420 11.72 -2.66 7.08
C TYR A 420 10.26 -3.14 7.13
N ALA A 421 10.00 -4.27 6.46
CA ALA A 421 8.71 -4.96 6.39
C ALA A 421 8.90 -6.49 6.37
N GLY A 422 7.79 -7.22 6.46
CA GLY A 422 7.77 -8.69 6.37
C GLY A 422 7.75 -9.21 4.93
N SER A 423 7.15 -8.46 4.01
CA SER A 423 7.09 -8.78 2.57
C SER A 423 6.77 -7.53 1.75
N VAL A 424 7.11 -7.58 0.46
CA VAL A 424 6.66 -6.65 -0.61
C VAL A 424 6.29 -7.48 -1.84
N THR A 425 5.41 -6.98 -2.70
CA THR A 425 4.96 -7.74 -3.88
C THR A 425 6.07 -7.99 -4.91
N GLY A 426 6.02 -9.13 -5.59
CA GLY A 426 7.05 -9.63 -6.51
C GLY A 426 7.11 -9.00 -7.90
N CYS A 427 6.32 -7.97 -8.20
CA CYS A 427 6.35 -7.34 -9.53
C CYS A 427 7.63 -6.51 -9.79
N CYS A 428 8.34 -6.12 -8.73
CA CYS A 428 9.66 -5.52 -8.80
C CYS A 428 10.46 -5.79 -7.52
N HIS A 429 11.44 -6.69 -7.61
CA HIS A 429 12.29 -7.11 -6.49
C HIS A 429 13.76 -7.06 -6.87
N LEU A 430 14.59 -6.50 -5.98
CA LEU A 430 16.05 -6.64 -6.05
C LEU A 430 16.54 -7.65 -5.01
N PHE A 431 17.47 -8.50 -5.41
CA PHE A 431 18.18 -9.44 -4.54
C PHE A 431 19.68 -9.42 -4.81
N GLU A 432 20.47 -9.76 -3.79
CA GLU A 432 21.80 -10.30 -4.02
C GLU A 432 21.68 -11.74 -4.55
N ALA A 433 22.24 -12.01 -5.72
CA ALA A 433 22.03 -13.24 -6.49
C ALA A 433 22.49 -14.49 -5.74
N GLU A 434 23.71 -14.50 -5.18
CA GLU A 434 24.21 -15.65 -4.40
C GLU A 434 23.37 -15.91 -3.15
N SER A 435 22.94 -14.84 -2.49
CA SER A 435 22.08 -14.89 -1.30
C SER A 435 20.68 -15.41 -1.63
N LEU A 436 20.16 -15.14 -2.83
CA LEU A 436 18.91 -15.72 -3.32
C LEU A 436 19.08 -17.21 -3.67
N ALA A 437 20.18 -17.57 -4.33
CA ALA A 437 20.51 -18.95 -4.67
C ALA A 437 20.68 -19.82 -3.41
N ALA A 438 21.34 -19.31 -2.37
CA ALA A 438 21.49 -19.97 -1.08
C ALA A 438 20.14 -20.17 -0.35
N SER A 439 19.10 -19.43 -0.70
CA SER A 439 17.72 -19.64 -0.23
C SER A 439 16.94 -20.66 -1.08
N ASN A 440 17.57 -21.34 -2.04
CA ASN A 440 16.96 -22.24 -3.03
C ASN A 440 15.98 -21.55 -4.00
N GLY A 441 16.15 -20.25 -4.27
CA GLY A 441 15.33 -19.53 -5.25
C GLY A 441 13.81 -19.59 -4.98
N PHE A 442 13.03 -19.58 -6.05
CA PHE A 442 11.57 -19.65 -6.06
C PHE A 442 11.09 -21.11 -6.04
N ASP A 443 10.12 -21.44 -5.19
CA ASP A 443 9.65 -22.83 -5.05
C ASP A 443 8.68 -23.23 -6.17
N LEU A 444 9.00 -24.31 -6.87
CA LEU A 444 8.21 -24.82 -7.99
C LEU A 444 6.81 -25.31 -7.56
N ALA A 445 6.58 -25.55 -6.27
CA ALA A 445 5.27 -25.90 -5.73
C ALA A 445 4.18 -24.82 -5.99
N TYR A 446 4.59 -23.58 -6.25
CA TYR A 446 3.71 -22.47 -6.59
C TYR A 446 3.50 -22.29 -8.10
N SER A 447 3.86 -23.29 -8.92
CA SER A 447 3.60 -23.26 -10.36
C SER A 447 2.10 -23.40 -10.67
N PRO A 448 1.58 -22.71 -11.70
CA PRO A 448 2.30 -21.87 -12.65
C PRO A 448 2.57 -20.44 -12.17
N SER A 449 1.98 -19.98 -11.07
CA SER A 449 2.15 -18.62 -10.50
C SER A 449 1.44 -18.48 -9.16
N GLN A 450 1.68 -17.35 -8.47
CA GLN A 450 1.05 -16.86 -7.23
C GLN A 450 1.70 -17.43 -5.96
N PHE A 451 1.98 -16.52 -5.01
CA PHE A 451 2.56 -16.78 -3.69
C PHE A 451 4.02 -17.25 -3.67
N ASP A 452 4.69 -17.36 -4.83
CA ASP A 452 6.09 -17.76 -4.88
C ASP A 452 7.04 -16.67 -4.36
N ASP A 453 6.68 -15.41 -4.60
CA ASP A 453 7.32 -14.21 -4.04
C ASP A 453 7.12 -14.11 -2.53
N LEU A 454 5.87 -14.22 -2.04
CA LEU A 454 5.57 -14.19 -0.62
C LEU A 454 6.24 -15.35 0.12
N ASP A 455 6.22 -16.57 -0.43
CA ASP A 455 6.93 -17.71 0.14
C ASP A 455 8.43 -17.46 0.29
N LEU A 456 9.05 -16.86 -0.74
CA LEU A 456 10.46 -16.52 -0.72
C LEU A 456 10.77 -15.47 0.35
N ASP A 457 9.99 -14.38 0.41
CA ASP A 457 10.14 -13.34 1.43
C ASP A 457 10.04 -13.94 2.84
N LEU A 458 9.04 -14.80 3.08
CA LEU A 458 8.86 -15.46 4.38
C LEU A 458 10.02 -16.41 4.73
N ARG A 459 10.52 -17.19 3.77
CA ARG A 459 11.72 -18.03 3.99
C ARG A 459 12.93 -17.17 4.36
N ARG A 460 13.11 -16.01 3.74
CA ARG A 460 14.22 -15.09 4.03
C ARG A 460 14.05 -14.39 5.37
N LEU A 461 12.83 -13.99 5.71
CA LEU A 461 12.50 -13.43 7.02
C LEU A 461 12.79 -14.44 8.13
N ALA A 462 12.46 -15.72 7.93
CA ALA A 462 12.80 -16.79 8.87
C ALA A 462 14.32 -16.97 9.04
N GLN A 463 15.12 -16.59 8.04
CA GLN A 463 16.59 -16.57 8.08
C GLN A 463 17.17 -15.28 8.69
N GLY A 464 16.33 -14.38 9.20
CA GLY A 464 16.78 -13.09 9.77
C GLY A 464 17.02 -12.00 8.73
N LYS A 465 16.59 -12.19 7.48
CA LYS A 465 16.73 -11.22 6.38
C LYS A 465 15.36 -10.61 6.04
N PRO A 466 15.00 -9.45 6.60
CA PRO A 466 13.71 -8.81 6.35
C PRO A 466 13.63 -8.25 4.92
N VAL A 467 12.49 -7.69 4.57
CA VAL A 467 12.33 -6.91 3.34
C VAL A 467 12.53 -5.42 3.64
N ALA A 468 13.12 -4.68 2.71
CA ALA A 468 13.09 -3.22 2.69
C ALA A 468 12.03 -2.74 1.70
N TYR A 469 11.02 -2.05 2.21
CA TYR A 469 10.01 -1.34 1.42
C TYR A 469 10.53 0.06 1.08
N LEU A 470 10.52 0.40 -0.21
CA LEU A 470 11.00 1.66 -0.76
C LEU A 470 9.82 2.42 -1.39
N GLY A 471 9.01 3.08 -0.55
CA GLY A 471 7.73 3.63 -0.96
C GLY A 471 7.77 4.85 -1.88
N ASP A 472 8.94 5.48 -1.98
CA ASP A 472 9.26 6.55 -2.91
C ASP A 472 9.65 6.04 -4.31
N VAL A 473 10.00 4.75 -4.44
CA VAL A 473 10.14 4.08 -5.74
C VAL A 473 8.77 3.53 -6.11
N VAL A 474 8.19 4.03 -7.21
CA VAL A 474 6.80 3.74 -7.58
C VAL A 474 6.76 3.00 -8.91
N ILE A 475 6.36 1.74 -8.87
CA ILE A 475 6.13 0.94 -10.07
C ILE A 475 4.65 0.97 -10.41
N THR A 476 4.30 1.20 -11.68
CA THR A 476 2.90 1.22 -12.11
C THR A 476 2.56 -0.12 -12.74
N HIS A 477 1.61 -0.85 -12.17
CA HIS A 477 1.16 -2.13 -12.70
C HIS A 477 0.06 -1.91 -13.75
N LEU A 478 0.26 -2.50 -14.93
CA LEU A 478 -0.64 -2.37 -16.08
C LEU A 478 -1.92 -3.20 -15.92
N ARG A 479 -1.91 -4.21 -15.05
CA ARG A 479 -3.12 -4.92 -14.65
C ARG A 479 -3.87 -4.15 -13.56
N GLU A 480 -5.15 -3.95 -13.81
CA GLU A 480 -6.05 -3.24 -12.91
C GLU A 480 -6.37 -4.07 -11.67
N SER A 481 -6.60 -3.39 -10.55
CA SER A 481 -7.06 -3.98 -9.29
C SER A 481 -8.41 -4.71 -9.45
N THR A 482 -9.21 -4.35 -10.45
CA THR A 482 -10.48 -5.03 -10.75
C THR A 482 -10.28 -6.38 -11.44
N HIS A 483 -9.09 -6.69 -11.96
CA HIS A 483 -8.80 -7.95 -12.66
C HIS A 483 -9.04 -9.20 -11.80
N PHE A 484 -9.04 -9.09 -10.46
CA PHE A 484 -9.41 -10.22 -9.59
C PHE A 484 -10.84 -10.72 -9.81
N LEU A 485 -11.73 -9.87 -10.34
CA LEU A 485 -13.10 -10.22 -10.69
C LEU A 485 -13.18 -11.16 -11.91
N ASP A 486 -12.13 -11.17 -12.75
CA ASP A 486 -12.08 -11.92 -14.02
C ASP A 486 -11.31 -13.25 -13.90
N LEU A 487 -10.95 -13.67 -12.69
CA LEU A 487 -10.22 -14.92 -12.50
C LEU A 487 -11.08 -16.13 -12.90
N SER A 488 -10.55 -16.97 -13.80
CA SER A 488 -11.18 -18.25 -14.12
C SER A 488 -11.38 -19.09 -12.84
N PRO A 489 -12.42 -19.94 -12.76
CA PRO A 489 -12.62 -20.83 -11.60
C PRO A 489 -11.40 -21.68 -11.26
N SER A 490 -10.65 -22.10 -12.29
CA SER A 490 -9.43 -22.87 -12.13
C SER A 490 -8.29 -22.05 -11.50
N ALA A 491 -8.13 -20.78 -11.91
CA ALA A 491 -7.13 -19.88 -11.35
C ALA A 491 -7.45 -19.54 -9.90
N ALA A 492 -8.71 -19.25 -9.59
CA ALA A 492 -9.17 -19.01 -8.23
C ALA A 492 -8.97 -20.24 -7.32
N ALA A 493 -9.24 -21.45 -7.82
CA ALA A 493 -9.00 -22.69 -7.08
C ALA A 493 -7.50 -22.93 -6.80
N ARG A 494 -6.62 -22.70 -7.79
CA ARG A 494 -5.16 -22.79 -7.60
C ARG A 494 -4.65 -21.78 -6.59
N SER A 495 -5.10 -20.52 -6.70
CA SER A 495 -4.75 -19.46 -5.75
C SER A 495 -5.09 -19.85 -4.32
N ARG A 496 -6.29 -20.41 -4.08
CA ARG A 496 -6.68 -20.91 -2.75
C ARG A 496 -5.80 -22.07 -2.28
N ALA A 497 -5.45 -23.01 -3.17
CA ALA A 497 -4.59 -24.13 -2.83
C ALA A 497 -3.15 -23.69 -2.47
N HIS A 498 -2.55 -22.79 -3.25
CA HIS A 498 -1.25 -22.19 -2.94
C HIS A 498 -1.27 -21.44 -1.63
N GLN A 499 -2.36 -20.70 -1.37
CA GLN A 499 -2.54 -19.99 -0.12
C GLN A 499 -2.60 -20.95 1.08
N SER A 500 -3.37 -22.03 1.00
CA SER A 500 -3.37 -23.07 2.07
C SER A 500 -2.00 -23.71 2.24
N PHE A 501 -1.29 -24.00 1.14
CA PHE A 501 0.06 -24.57 1.21
C PHE A 501 1.06 -23.63 1.90
N LEU A 502 1.05 -22.34 1.53
CA LEU A 502 1.84 -21.28 2.17
C LEU A 502 1.57 -21.24 3.67
N GLU A 503 0.31 -21.26 4.08
CA GLU A 503 -0.07 -21.25 5.50
C GLU A 503 0.47 -22.45 6.26
N GLU A 504 0.27 -23.67 5.75
CA GLU A 504 0.75 -24.88 6.42
C GLU A 504 2.28 -24.92 6.51
N ARG A 505 2.97 -24.41 5.48
CA ARG A 505 4.44 -24.37 5.45
C ARG A 505 5.00 -23.42 6.51
N HIS A 506 4.41 -22.23 6.62
CA HIS A 506 5.00 -21.12 7.37
C HIS A 506 4.44 -20.97 8.80
N ALA A 507 3.25 -21.49 9.08
CA ALA A 507 2.65 -21.43 10.42
C ALA A 507 3.57 -21.96 11.55
N PRO A 508 4.34 -23.06 11.39
CA PRO A 508 5.25 -23.53 12.44
C PRO A 508 6.37 -22.53 12.79
N ASN A 509 6.75 -21.65 11.86
CA ASN A 509 7.82 -20.66 12.04
C ASN A 509 7.29 -19.24 12.26
N LEU A 510 5.97 -19.04 12.30
CA LEU A 510 5.33 -17.72 12.33
C LEU A 510 5.82 -16.86 13.49
N GLU A 511 5.87 -17.39 14.72
CA GLU A 511 6.35 -16.63 15.88
C GLU A 511 7.81 -16.19 15.75
N HIS A 512 8.65 -17.02 15.12
CA HIS A 512 10.05 -16.66 14.88
C HIS A 512 10.15 -15.51 13.88
N MET A 513 9.44 -15.62 12.75
CA MET A 513 9.38 -14.56 11.75
C MET A 513 8.84 -13.25 12.32
N LEU A 514 7.80 -13.31 13.16
CA LEU A 514 7.24 -12.15 13.86
C LEU A 514 8.27 -11.49 14.78
N ARG A 515 9.05 -12.26 15.54
CA ARG A 515 10.13 -11.70 16.37
C ARG A 515 11.20 -10.99 15.54
N VAL A 516 11.59 -11.56 14.39
CA VAL A 516 12.53 -10.92 13.46
C VAL A 516 11.94 -9.63 12.91
N GLN A 517 10.74 -9.68 12.32
CA GLN A 517 10.04 -8.52 11.77
C GLN A 517 9.89 -7.40 12.80
N SER A 518 9.33 -7.71 13.97
CA SER A 518 9.10 -6.73 15.04
C SER A 518 10.42 -6.15 15.58
N GLY A 519 11.50 -6.93 15.60
CA GLY A 519 12.83 -6.45 15.98
C GLY A 519 13.32 -5.34 15.05
N PHE A 520 13.31 -5.60 13.73
CA PHE A 520 13.73 -4.62 12.72
C PHE A 520 12.82 -3.40 12.68
N VAL A 521 11.50 -3.61 12.66
CA VAL A 521 10.52 -2.51 12.64
C VAL A 521 10.69 -1.60 13.86
N LYS A 522 10.82 -2.18 15.05
CA LYS A 522 10.98 -1.39 16.28
C LYS A 522 12.29 -0.61 16.27
N ALA A 523 13.40 -1.25 15.91
CA ALA A 523 14.71 -0.60 15.85
C ALA A 523 14.72 0.57 14.87
N ASP A 524 14.12 0.40 13.69
CA ASP A 524 13.98 1.45 12.67
C ASP A 524 13.19 2.66 13.19
N LEU A 525 12.01 2.43 13.78
CA LEU A 525 11.20 3.51 14.35
C LEU A 525 11.91 4.22 15.53
N GLU A 526 12.64 3.49 16.36
CA GLU A 526 13.43 4.08 17.47
C GLU A 526 14.58 4.94 16.96
N ALA A 527 15.31 4.48 15.93
CA ALA A 527 16.38 5.23 15.30
C ALA A 527 15.87 6.54 14.69
N ARG A 528 14.72 6.51 14.00
CA ARG A 528 14.09 7.73 13.43
C ARG A 528 13.65 8.72 14.49
N ARG A 529 13.04 8.24 15.58
CA ARG A 529 12.71 9.10 16.72
C ARG A 529 13.95 9.77 17.30
N ALA A 530 15.04 9.03 17.49
CA ALA A 530 16.28 9.57 18.01
C ALA A 530 16.86 10.64 17.06
N ARG A 531 16.86 10.38 15.75
CA ARG A 531 17.31 11.32 14.72
C ARG A 531 16.47 12.60 14.70
N LEU A 532 15.14 12.48 14.71
CA LEU A 532 14.22 13.63 14.72
C LEU A 532 14.36 14.47 15.99
N ARG A 533 14.55 13.84 17.16
CA ARG A 533 14.86 14.56 18.41
C ARG A 533 16.18 15.31 18.35
N ALA A 534 17.23 14.68 17.79
CA ALA A 534 18.52 15.33 17.61
C ALA A 534 18.44 16.55 16.69
N ALA A 535 17.52 16.54 15.71
CA ALA A 535 17.23 17.66 14.84
C ALA A 535 16.24 18.70 15.43
N GLY A 536 15.71 18.48 16.65
CA GLY A 536 14.75 19.39 17.28
C GLY A 536 13.34 19.36 16.69
N LEU A 537 13.01 18.33 15.89
CA LEU A 537 11.70 18.15 15.25
C LEU A 537 10.73 17.32 16.11
N LEU A 538 11.24 16.67 17.16
CA LEU A 538 10.46 15.98 18.18
C LEU A 538 10.97 16.34 19.58
N ALA A 539 10.06 16.34 20.55
CA ALA A 539 10.36 16.55 21.96
C ALA A 539 11.05 15.35 22.63
#